data_AF-A0A843T3A3-F1
#
_entry.id   AF-A0A843T3A3-F1
#
_cell.length_a   1.000
_cell.length_b   1.000
_cell.length_c   1.000
_cell.angle_alpha   90.00
_cell.angle_beta   90.00
_cell.angle_gamma   90.00
#
_symmetry.space_group_name_H-M   'P 1'
#
loop_
_entity.id
_entity.type
_entity.pdbx_description
1 polymer ?
#
loop_
_entity_poly.entity_id
_entity_poly.type
_entity_poly.pdbx_seq_one_letter_code
_entity_poly.pdbx_strand_id
1 'polypeptide(L)' 'MSRIFSDGDLLSWETYSSGGAFGLPDRSKVIFHCLSDPDRRARYVEHEGDSADAERDLEGLSDVALRELLDQSIELD' A
#
# COMPACT_ATOMS: atom_id res chain seq x y z
N MET A 1 -7.55 -5.44 -5.29
CA MET A 1 -8.56 -4.57 -4.64
C MET A 1 -7.87 -3.30 -4.13
N SER A 2 -8.55 -2.16 -4.02
CA SER A 2 -7.99 -0.93 -3.41
C SER A 2 -8.87 -0.42 -2.26
N ARG A 3 -8.24 0.25 -1.29
CA ARG A 3 -8.89 0.84 -0.12
C ARG A 3 -8.42 2.27 0.09
N ILE A 4 -9.31 3.14 0.56
CA ILE A 4 -8.99 4.53 0.84
C ILE A 4 -9.01 4.76 2.35
N PHE A 5 -8.01 5.47 2.86
CA PHE A 5 -7.94 5.91 4.26
C PHE A 5 -7.33 7.31 4.35
N SER A 6 -7.49 7.97 5.49
CA SER A 6 -6.86 9.27 5.76
C SER A 6 -5.75 9.13 6.79
N ASP A 7 -4.64 9.84 6.58
CA ASP A 7 -3.52 9.90 7.53
C ASP A 7 -3.74 10.96 8.64
N GLY A 8 -2.69 11.21 9.44
CA GLY A 8 -2.72 12.19 10.52
C GLY A 8 -2.75 13.66 10.04
N ASP A 9 -2.37 13.93 8.80
CA ASP A 9 -2.33 15.26 8.18
C ASP A 9 -3.57 15.55 7.32
N LEU A 10 -4.62 14.72 7.45
CA LEU A 10 -5.86 14.79 6.66
C LEU A 10 -5.64 14.53 5.15
N LEU A 11 -4.53 13.89 4.77
CA LEU A 11 -4.30 13.46 3.39
C LEU A 11 -5.04 12.14 3.14
N SER A 12 -5.70 12.05 2.00
CA SER A 12 -6.35 10.82 1.55
C SER A 12 -5.39 9.97 0.74
N TRP A 13 -5.29 8.71 1.11
CA TRP A 13 -4.42 7.72 0.49
C TRP A 13 -5.24 6.56 -0.03
N GLU A 14 -5.02 6.19 -1.28
CA GLU A 14 -5.43 4.90 -1.83
C GLU A 14 -4.31 3.89 -1.62
N THR A 15 -4.64 2.75 -1.03
CA THR A 15 -3.74 1.61 -0.85
C THR A 15 -4.20 0.40 -1.65
N TYR A 16 -3.27 -0.29 -2.30
CA TYR A 16 -3.52 -1.51 -3.05
C TYR A 16 -2.29 -2.39 -3.12
N SER A 17 -2.49 -3.71 -3.22
CA SER A 17 -1.38 -4.64 -3.48
C SER A 17 -1.03 -4.64 -4.97
N SER A 18 0.27 -4.54 -5.25
CA SER A 18 0.88 -4.81 -6.54
C SER A 18 1.52 -6.18 -6.46
N GLY A 19 0.96 -7.13 -7.20
CA GLY A 19 1.51 -8.46 -7.37
C GLY A 19 2.21 -8.61 -8.70
N GLY A 20 3.40 -9.23 -8.71
CA GLY A 20 3.97 -9.79 -9.93
C GLY A 20 2.95 -10.74 -10.57
N ALA A 21 2.47 -10.42 -11.76
CA ALA A 21 1.54 -11.28 -12.48
C ALA A 21 2.22 -12.64 -12.75
N PHE A 22 1.52 -13.74 -12.49
CA PHE A 22 1.90 -15.11 -12.92
C PHE A 22 3.09 -15.78 -12.22
N GLY A 23 3.02 -15.99 -10.89
CA GLY A 23 3.86 -16.99 -10.22
C GLY A 23 5.37 -16.72 -10.25
N LEU A 24 5.75 -15.48 -10.51
CA LEU A 24 7.13 -15.01 -10.37
C LEU A 24 7.39 -14.67 -8.90
N PRO A 25 8.59 -14.95 -8.37
CA PRO A 25 8.98 -14.67 -6.98
C PRO A 25 9.21 -13.17 -6.69
N ASP A 26 8.69 -12.28 -7.53
CA ASP A 26 8.75 -10.85 -7.26
C ASP A 26 7.88 -10.56 -6.03
N ARG A 27 8.54 -10.06 -4.97
CA ARG A 27 7.91 -9.72 -3.71
C ARG A 27 6.69 -8.83 -3.98
N SER A 28 5.54 -9.22 -3.45
CA SER A 28 4.36 -8.37 -3.51
C SER A 28 4.64 -7.05 -2.80
N LYS A 29 4.07 -5.97 -3.31
CA LYS A 29 4.25 -4.63 -2.74
C LYS A 29 2.89 -4.08 -2.35
N VAL A 30 2.83 -3.42 -1.21
CA VAL A 30 1.68 -2.56 -0.87
C VAL A 30 2.02 -1.17 -1.35
N ILE A 31 1.22 -0.62 -2.26
CA ILE A 31 1.41 0.72 -2.82
C ILE A 31 0.43 1.68 -2.16
N PHE A 32 0.93 2.86 -1.80
CA PHE A 32 0.19 3.99 -1.26
C PHE A 32 0.25 5.15 -2.25
N HIS A 33 -0.90 5.57 -2.76
CA HIS A 33 -1.04 6.68 -3.70
C HIS A 33 -1.84 7.81 -3.04
N CYS A 34 -1.27 9.02 -3.02
CA CYS A 34 -1.92 10.17 -2.43
C CYS A 34 -3.00 10.71 -3.39
N LEU A 35 -4.25 10.73 -2.95
CA LEU A 35 -5.37 11.27 -3.72
C LEU A 35 -5.58 12.77 -3.47
N SER A 36 -5.19 13.26 -2.29
CA SER A 36 -5.35 14.67 -1.91
C SER A 36 -4.26 15.58 -2.47
N ASP A 37 -3.09 15.02 -2.79
CA ASP A 37 -1.94 15.75 -3.32
C ASP A 37 -1.29 14.91 -4.45
N PRO A 38 -1.62 15.20 -5.72
CA PRO A 38 -1.12 14.44 -6.86
C PRO A 38 0.36 14.71 -7.19
N ASP A 39 0.96 15.78 -6.64
CA ASP A 39 2.40 16.04 -6.80
C ASP A 39 3.24 15.18 -5.85
N ARG A 40 2.61 14.61 -4.81
CA ARG A 40 3.25 13.70 -3.87
C ARG A 40 3.46 12.33 -4.52
N ARG A 41 4.71 11.85 -4.51
CA ARG A 41 5.08 10.55 -5.06
C ARG A 41 4.34 9.42 -4.35
N ALA A 42 3.97 8.40 -5.12
CA ALA A 42 3.48 7.16 -4.55
C ALA A 42 4.57 6.54 -3.66
N ARG A 43 4.15 5.81 -2.63
CA ARG A 43 5.05 5.12 -1.70
C ARG A 43 4.72 3.64 -1.70
N TYR A 44 5.66 2.80 -1.29
CA TYR A 44 5.42 1.36 -1.21
C TYR A 44 6.13 0.70 -0.02
N VAL A 45 5.60 -0.44 0.40
CA VAL A 45 6.22 -1.37 1.36
C VAL A 45 6.33 -2.73 0.69
N GLU A 46 7.47 -3.40 0.86
CA GLU A 46 7.60 -4.80 0.46
C GLU A 46 6.81 -5.68 1.42
N HIS A 47 6.01 -6.60 0.88
CA HIS A 47 5.27 -7.58 1.64
C HIS A 47 5.91 -8.96 1.45
N GLU A 48 6.07 -9.69 2.55
CA GLU A 48 6.55 -11.06 2.52
C GLU A 48 5.41 -11.99 2.12
N GLY A 49 5.28 -12.28 0.82
CA GLY A 49 4.25 -13.17 0.32
C GLY A 49 3.98 -13.00 -1.17
N ASP A 50 2.96 -13.70 -1.65
CA ASP A 50 2.41 -13.46 -2.97
C ASP A 50 1.36 -12.32 -2.95
N SER A 51 0.83 -11.99 -4.12
CA SER A 51 -0.17 -10.93 -4.25
C SER A 51 -1.47 -11.21 -3.51
N ALA A 52 -1.86 -12.48 -3.42
CA ALA A 52 -3.13 -12.89 -2.81
C ALA A 52 -3.02 -12.88 -1.28
N ASP A 53 -1.85 -13.18 -0.72
CA ASP A 53 -1.55 -12.97 0.69
C ASP A 53 -1.58 -11.47 1.04
N ALA A 54 -0.90 -10.63 0.25
CA ALA A 54 -0.89 -9.18 0.47
C ALA A 54 -2.28 -8.54 0.39
N GLU A 55 -3.13 -9.00 -0.54
CA GLU A 55 -4.51 -8.51 -0.68
C GLU A 55 -5.37 -8.89 0.52
N ARG A 56 -5.26 -10.14 0.99
CA ARG A 56 -6.00 -10.64 2.15
C ARG A 56 -5.58 -9.91 3.43
N ASP A 57 -4.29 -9.69 3.59
CA ASP A 57 -3.76 -8.95 4.74
C ASP A 57 -4.26 -7.50 4.70
N LEU A 58 -4.18 -6.84 3.56
CA LEU A 58 -4.69 -5.47 3.36
C LEU A 58 -6.17 -5.33 3.71
N GLU A 59 -7.00 -6.32 3.38
CA GLU A 59 -8.44 -6.32 3.72
C GLU A 59 -8.65 -6.36 5.24
N GLY A 60 -7.83 -7.11 5.97
CA GLY A 60 -7.91 -7.27 7.41
C GLY A 60 -7.33 -6.12 8.23
N LEU A 61 -6.53 -5.22 7.63
CA LEU A 61 -5.86 -4.16 8.38
C LEU A 61 -6.82 -3.06 8.86
N SER A 62 -6.54 -2.51 10.04
CA SER A 62 -7.20 -1.30 10.52
C SER A 62 -6.57 -0.06 9.90
N ASP A 63 -7.28 1.07 9.91
CA ASP A 63 -6.73 2.36 9.44
C ASP A 63 -5.48 2.78 10.24
N VAL A 64 -5.40 2.40 11.52
CA VAL A 64 -4.20 2.63 12.34
C VAL A 64 -3.01 1.84 11.79
N ALA A 65 -3.21 0.56 11.50
CA ALA A 65 -2.15 -0.27 10.93
C ALA A 65 -1.74 0.18 9.51
N LEU A 66 -2.69 0.67 8.70
CA LEU A 66 -2.39 1.26 7.39
C LEU A 66 -1.53 2.52 7.50
N ARG A 67 -1.75 3.35 8.53
CA ARG A 67 -0.89 4.52 8.81
C ARG A 67 0.50 4.11 9.25
N GLU A 68 0.63 3.08 10.07
CA GLU A 68 1.94 2.55 10.47
C GLU A 68 2.72 2.01 9.26
N LEU A 69 2.05 1.29 8.34
CA LEU A 69 2.67 0.85 7.09
C LEU A 69 3.05 2.01 6.17
N LEU A 70 2.20 3.05 6.08
CA LEU A 70 2.52 4.26 5.32
C LEU A 70 3.76 4.96 5.90
N ASP A 71 3.92 5.00 7.23
CA ASP A 71 5.10 5.59 7.86
C ASP A 71 6.39 4.81 7.52
N GLN A 72 6.28 3.47 7.44
CA GLN A 72 7.39 2.57 7.06
C GLN A 72 7.65 2.53 5.54
N SER A 73 6.78 3.12 4.73
CA SER A 73 6.88 3.07 3.27
C SER A 73 8.02 3.91 2.71
N ILE A 74 8.56 3.49 1.57
CA ILE A 74 9.57 4.22 0.80
C ILE A 74 8.96 4.80 -0.47
N GLU A 75 9.47 5.94 -0.94
CA GLU A 75 8.98 6.54 -2.19
C GLU A 75 9.25 5.62 -3.37
N LEU A 76 8.26 5.50 -4.25
CA LEU A 76 8.39 4.85 -5.55
C LEU A 76 9.17 5.80 -6.47
N ASP A 77 10.34 5.34 -6.94
CA ASP A 77 11.26 6.12 -7.80
C ASP A 77 10.67 6.36 -9.20
#